data_AF-A0A7W0HGG1-F1
#
_entry.id   AF-A0A7W0HGG1-F1
#
_cell.length_a   1.000
_cell.length_b   1.000
_cell.length_c   1.000
_cell.angle_alpha   90.00
_cell.angle_beta   90.00
_cell.angle_gamma   90.00
#
_symmetry.space_group_name_H-M   'P 1'
#
loop_
_entity.id
_entity.type
_entity.pdbx_description
1 polymer ?
#
loop_
_entity_poly.entity_id
_entity_poly.type
_entity_poly.pdbx_seq_one_letter_code
_entity_poly.pdbx_strand_id
1 'polypeptide(L)'
;MLDSKLPHRHSDMVWFYERQGNFIRCDTRDAAGRATAFELLIIQPDGSENVEHFEDSPSLERRRRELEAALTHEGWAGPFGGTI
;
A
#
# COMPACT_ATOMS: atom_id res chain seq x y z
N MET A 1 20.58 2.35 29.78
CA MET A 1 20.59 2.86 28.40
C MET A 1 20.27 1.66 27.51
N LEU A 2 18.99 1.44 27.21
CA LEU A 2 18.56 0.49 26.20
C LEU A 2 17.74 1.35 25.25
N ASP A 3 18.36 1.77 24.14
CA ASP A 3 17.68 2.54 23.11
C ASP A 3 16.46 1.75 22.64
N SER A 4 15.29 2.26 23.01
CA SER A 4 14.00 1.88 22.45
C SER A 4 13.96 2.25 20.97
N LYS A 5 14.66 1.51 20.11
CA LYS A 5 14.26 1.39 18.71
C LYS A 5 13.09 0.42 18.68
N LEU A 6 11.91 0.92 19.01
CA LEU A 6 10.71 0.34 18.43
C LEU A 6 10.99 0.28 16.91
N PRO A 7 10.88 -0.88 16.24
CA PRO A 7 10.91 -0.88 14.78
C PRO A 7 9.90 0.17 14.36
N HIS A 8 10.27 1.05 13.42
CA HIS A 8 9.30 1.97 12.86
C HIS A 8 8.18 1.10 12.31
N ARG A 9 7.08 0.98 13.08
CA ARG A 9 5.83 0.39 12.62
C ARG A 9 5.51 1.18 11.37
N HIS A 10 5.56 0.54 10.21
CA HIS A 10 5.02 1.20 9.04
C HIS A 10 3.55 1.38 9.38
N SER A 11 3.08 2.62 9.39
CA SER A 11 1.69 2.85 9.73
C SER A 11 0.87 2.17 8.66
N ASP A 12 -0.10 1.34 9.06
CA ASP A 12 -1.02 0.74 8.11
C ASP A 12 -1.72 1.91 7.38
N MET A 13 -1.80 1.82 6.06
CA MET A 13 -2.39 2.89 5.24
C MET A 13 -3.42 2.27 4.33
N VAL A 14 -4.60 2.86 4.28
CA VAL A 14 -5.63 2.49 3.31
C VAL A 14 -5.96 3.71 2.46
N TRP A 15 -5.96 3.52 1.15
CA TRP A 15 -6.33 4.56 0.20
C TRP A 15 -7.08 3.98 -0.98
N PHE A 16 -7.74 4.86 -1.72
CA PHE A 16 -8.62 4.50 -2.82
C PHE A 16 -8.32 5.33 -4.05
N TYR A 17 -8.65 4.78 -5.20
CA TYR A 17 -8.76 5.50 -6.45
C TYR A 17 -10.15 5.28 -7.06
N GLU A 18 -10.67 6.29 -7.75
CA GLU A 18 -11.98 6.26 -8.38
C GLU A 18 -11.88 6.51 -9.89
N ARG A 19 -12.68 5.78 -10.67
CA ARG A 19 -12.88 6.04 -12.09
C ARG A 19 -14.26 5.58 -12.53
N GLN A 20 -15.12 6.54 -12.90
CA GLN A 20 -16.48 6.29 -13.41
C GLN A 20 -17.34 5.43 -12.46
N GLY A 21 -17.25 5.68 -11.16
CA GLY A 21 -17.98 4.95 -10.12
C GLY A 21 -17.34 3.62 -9.71
N ASN A 22 -16.22 3.23 -10.34
CA ASN A 22 -15.43 2.07 -9.94
C ASN A 22 -14.34 2.48 -8.97
N PHE A 23 -13.97 1.57 -8.07
CA PHE A 23 -12.97 1.83 -7.05
C PHE A 23 -11.85 0.79 -7.07
N ILE A 24 -10.62 1.25 -6.95
CA ILE A 24 -9.48 0.45 -6.53
C ILE A 24 -9.20 0.78 -5.08
N ARG A 25 -9.08 -0.24 -4.23
CA ARG A 25 -8.61 -0.10 -2.84
C ARG A 25 -7.17 -0.58 -2.75
N CYS A 26 -6.34 0.18 -2.07
CA CYS A 26 -4.98 -0.19 -1.76
C CYS A 26 -4.74 -0.14 -0.25
N ASP A 27 -3.89 -1.05 0.24
CA ASP A 27 -3.58 -1.20 1.66
C ASP A 27 -2.10 -1.55 1.83
N THR A 28 -1.37 -0.83 2.69
CA THR A 28 -0.05 -1.27 3.16
C THR A 28 -0.15 -1.82 4.57
N ARG A 29 0.46 -2.99 4.81
CA ARG A 29 0.46 -3.65 6.12
C ARG A 29 1.85 -4.05 6.59
N ASP A 30 2.08 -3.97 7.90
CA ASP A 30 3.20 -4.65 8.54
C ASP A 30 2.93 -6.17 8.62
N ALA A 31 3.76 -6.99 7.98
CA ALA A 31 3.65 -8.45 7.99
C ALA A 31 4.43 -9.06 9.17
N ALA A 32 4.21 -8.54 10.38
CA ALA A 32 4.92 -8.96 11.58
C ALA A 32 4.83 -10.49 11.80
N GLY A 33 5.97 -11.18 11.80
CA GLY A 33 6.06 -12.63 12.02
C GLY A 33 6.07 -13.50 10.76
N ARG A 34 6.09 -12.90 9.56
CA ARG A 34 6.32 -13.61 8.28
C ARG A 34 7.76 -13.43 7.79
N ALA A 35 8.14 -14.18 6.74
CA ALA A 35 9.45 -14.04 6.09
C ALA A 35 9.65 -12.66 5.42
N THR A 36 8.55 -12.01 5.05
CA THR A 36 8.50 -10.66 4.49
C THR A 36 8.01 -9.68 5.55
N ALA A 37 8.50 -8.43 5.50
CA ALA A 37 8.23 -7.44 6.52
C ALA A 37 7.01 -6.57 6.19
N PHE A 38 6.68 -6.41 4.91
CA PHE A 38 5.61 -5.53 4.46
C PHE A 38 4.78 -6.15 3.33
N GLU A 39 3.52 -5.74 3.26
CA GLU A 39 2.56 -6.13 2.23
C GLU A 39 1.94 -4.89 1.57
N LEU A 40 1.71 -4.96 0.26
CA LEU A 40 0.84 -4.07 -0.50
C LEU A 40 -0.31 -4.91 -1.07
N LEU A 41 -1.52 -4.71 -0.58
CA LEU A 41 -2.73 -5.30 -1.14
C LEU A 41 -3.39 -4.31 -2.11
N ILE A 42 -3.77 -4.80 -3.28
CA ILE A 42 -4.50 -4.05 -4.32
C ILE A 42 -5.76 -4.83 -4.65
N ILE A 43 -6.92 -4.23 -4.40
CA ILE A 43 -8.23 -4.80 -4.70
C ILE A 43 -8.81 -4.06 -5.91
N GLN A 44 -9.01 -4.81 -6.99
CA GLN A 44 -9.57 -4.33 -8.26
C GLN A 44 -11.09 -4.13 -8.17
N PRO A 45 -11.70 -3.38 -9.12
CA PRO A 45 -13.15 -3.14 -9.11
C PRO A 45 -14.01 -4.39 -9.21
N ASP A 46 -13.48 -5.47 -9.79
CA ASP A 46 -14.14 -6.77 -9.89
C ASP A 46 -13.99 -7.61 -8.61
N GLY A 47 -13.29 -7.09 -7.60
CA GLY A 47 -13.00 -7.78 -6.34
C GLY A 47 -11.74 -8.64 -6.38
N SER A 48 -11.01 -8.70 -7.49
CA SER A 48 -9.74 -9.43 -7.57
C SER A 48 -8.71 -8.81 -6.63
N GLU A 49 -8.01 -9.65 -5.88
CA GLU A 49 -6.96 -9.23 -4.95
C GLU A 49 -5.58 -9.57 -5.51
N ASN A 50 -4.66 -8.61 -5.48
CA ASN A 50 -3.23 -8.81 -5.69
C ASN A 50 -2.47 -8.42 -4.43
N VAL A 51 -1.67 -9.34 -3.89
CA VAL A 51 -0.83 -9.10 -2.71
C VAL A 51 0.63 -9.13 -3.14
N GLU A 52 1.32 -8.02 -2.97
CA GLU A 52 2.75 -7.89 -3.19
C GLU A 52 3.48 -7.88 -1.83
N HIS A 53 4.60 -8.59 -1.71
CA HIS A 53 5.37 -8.67 -0.48
C HIS A 53 6.75 -8.01 -0.62
N PHE A 54 7.21 -7.37 0.46
CA PHE A 54 8.50 -6.66 0.50
C PHE A 54 9.26 -6.97 1.77
N GLU A 55 10.59 -7.03 1.66
CA GLU A 55 11.50 -7.20 2.81
C GLU A 55 11.81 -5.86 3.49
N ASP A 56 11.66 -4.74 2.78
CA ASP A 56 12.04 -3.42 3.24
C ASP A 56 11.03 -2.33 2.84
N SER A 57 10.87 -1.34 3.72
CA SER A 57 9.97 -0.19 3.54
C SER A 57 10.33 0.68 2.32
N PRO A 58 11.62 0.96 2.01
CA PRO A 58 12.00 1.67 0.79
C PRO A 58 11.49 1.02 -0.51
N SER A 59 11.55 -0.31 -0.61
CA SER A 59 11.03 -1.07 -1.75
C SER A 59 9.51 -0.96 -1.87
N LEU A 60 8.78 -1.09 -0.76
CA LEU A 60 7.33 -0.85 -0.70
C LEU A 60 6.97 0.57 -1.16
N GLU A 61 7.66 1.58 -0.63
CA GLU A 61 7.35 2.98 -0.91
C GLU A 61 7.73 3.38 -2.34
N ARG A 62 8.78 2.78 -2.93
CA ARG A 62 9.05 2.88 -4.37
C ARG A 62 7.89 2.31 -5.18
N ARG A 63 7.43 1.10 -4.86
CA ARG A 63 6.33 0.45 -5.56
C ARG A 63 5.03 1.25 -5.45
N ARG A 64 4.74 1.84 -4.28
CA ARG A 64 3.57 2.71 -4.06
C ARG A 64 3.56 3.90 -5.03
N ARG A 65 4.70 4.57 -5.21
CA ARG A 65 4.84 5.67 -6.19
C ARG A 65 4.66 5.22 -7.63
N GLU A 66 5.20 4.05 -7.98
CA GLU A 66 5.02 3.47 -9.32
C GLU A 66 3.54 3.15 -9.59
N LEU A 67 2.83 2.60 -8.61
CA LEU A 67 1.39 2.34 -8.70
C LEU A 67 0.59 3.64 -8.85
N GLU A 68 0.89 4.65 -8.05
CA GLU A 68 0.24 5.97 -8.12
C GLU A 68 0.41 6.61 -9.50
N ALA A 69 1.63 6.57 -10.04
CA ALA A 69 1.92 7.08 -11.38
C ALA A 69 1.17 6.30 -12.48
N ALA A 70 1.13 4.97 -12.39
CA ALA A 70 0.41 4.12 -13.34
C ALA A 70 -1.09 4.39 -13.32
N LEU A 71 -1.72 4.41 -12.13
CA LEU A 71 -3.15 4.65 -11.99
C LEU A 71 -3.55 6.06 -12.45
N THR A 72 -2.74 7.06 -12.11
CA THR A 72 -2.94 8.44 -12.60
C THR A 72 -2.85 8.49 -14.13
N HIS A 73 -1.88 7.81 -14.73
CA HIS A 73 -1.74 7.73 -16.18
C HIS A 73 -2.93 7.05 -16.86
N GLU A 74 -3.52 6.05 -16.20
CA GLU A 74 -4.74 5.35 -16.64
C GLU A 74 -6.05 6.13 -16.37
N GLY A 75 -5.96 7.35 -15.84
CA GLY A 75 -7.11 8.23 -15.61
C GLY A 75 -7.90 7.92 -14.34
N TRP A 76 -7.30 7.24 -13.37
CA TRP A 76 -7.88 7.09 -12.04
C TRP A 76 -7.64 8.35 -11.21
N ALA A 77 -8.68 8.83 -10.52
CA ALA A 77 -8.60 9.95 -9.59
C ALA A 77 -8.21 9.46 -8.18
N GLY A 78 -7.31 10.17 -7.51
CA GLY A 78 -6.81 9.83 -6.17
C GLY A 78 -5.32 10.19 -6.01
N PRO A 79 -4.63 9.63 -4.98
CA PRO A 79 -5.18 8.77 -3.94
C PRO A 79 -6.12 9.52 -2.99
N PHE A 80 -7.23 8.88 -2.61
CA PHE A 80 -8.14 9.35 -1.55
C PHE A 80 -7.93 8.51 -0.29
N GLY A 81 -7.62 9.15 0.83
CA GLY A 81 -7.35 8.46 2.10
C GLY A 81 -6.02 8.88 2.70
N GLY A 82 -5.52 8.11 3.65
CA GLY A 82 -4.30 8.43 4.39
C GLY A 82 -3.95 7.37 5.44
N THR A 83 -3.00 7.70 6.29
CA THR A 83 -2.63 6.89 7.45
C THR A 83 -3.80 6.75 8.41
N ILE A 84 -4.10 5.52 8.85
CA ILE A 84 -5.17 5.19 9.80
C ILE A 84 -4.64 4.94 11.21
#